data_AF-A0A377TPD3-F1
#
_entry.id   AF-A0A377TPD3-F1
#
_cell.length_a   1.000
_cell.length_b   1.000
_cell.length_c   1.000
_cell.angle_alpha   90.00
_cell.angle_beta   90.00
_cell.angle_gamma   90.00
#
_symmetry.space_group_name_H-M   'P 1'
#
loop_
_entity.id
_entity.type
_entity.pdbx_description
1 polymer ?
#
loop_
_entity_poly.entity_id
_entity_poly.type
_entity_poly.pdbx_seq_one_letter_code
_entity_poly.pdbx_strand_id
1 'polypeptide(L)' 'MNEGRTRAMDERALAFLTKYAEKVEVVDAKELGIGVLPPSVVEFFNPVLFYSIMCEYRSALADIRQHPLDTRRYMGLVEY' A
#
# COMPACT_ATOMS: atom_id res chain seq x y z
N MET A 1 -6.22 0.46 -3.52
CA MET A 1 -7.24 0.19 -4.54
C MET A 1 -6.53 -0.03 -5.85
N ASN A 2 -6.62 -1.26 -6.36
CA ASN A 2 -6.06 -1.65 -7.64
C ASN A 2 -6.78 -0.93 -8.79
N GLU A 3 -6.06 -0.72 -9.87
CA GLU A 3 -6.65 -0.52 -11.20
C GLU A 3 -6.78 -1.88 -11.91
N GLY A 4 -7.80 -2.03 -12.74
CA GLY A 4 -8.06 -3.26 -13.49
C GLY A 4 -9.17 -4.15 -12.90
N ARG A 5 -9.12 -5.44 -13.24
CA ARG A 5 -10.27 -6.36 -13.12
C ARG A 5 -10.77 -6.59 -11.69
N THR A 6 -9.89 -6.42 -10.71
CA THR A 6 -10.20 -6.68 -9.29
C THR A 6 -10.68 -5.45 -8.54
N ARG A 7 -10.71 -4.26 -9.17
CA ARG A 7 -11.04 -2.99 -8.50
C ARG A 7 -12.41 -3.00 -7.81
N ALA A 8 -13.41 -3.64 -8.40
CA ALA A 8 -14.76 -3.73 -7.82
C ALA A 8 -14.76 -4.43 -6.45
N MET A 9 -13.81 -5.33 -6.19
CA MET A 9 -13.66 -5.96 -4.87
C MET A 9 -13.12 -4.96 -3.84
N ASP A 10 -12.15 -4.13 -4.23
CA ASP A 10 -11.59 -3.08 -3.37
C ASP A 10 -12.65 -2.01 -3.06
N GLU A 11 -13.44 -1.60 -4.07
CA GLU A 11 -14.53 -0.64 -3.91
C GLU A 11 -15.62 -1.16 -2.96
N ARG A 12 -15.96 -2.44 -3.05
CA ARG A 12 -16.89 -3.09 -2.10
C ARG A 12 -16.35 -3.04 -0.67
N ALA A 13 -15.05 -3.34 -0.47
CA ALA A 13 -14.43 -3.27 0.84
C ALA A 13 -14.40 -1.83 1.37
N LEU A 14 -14.04 -0.86 0.52
CA LEU A 14 -14.02 0.55 0.88
C LEU A 14 -15.42 1.07 1.26
N ALA A 15 -16.46 0.69 0.53
CA ALA A 15 -17.84 1.10 0.86
C ALA A 15 -18.27 0.60 2.26
N PHE A 16 -17.90 -0.63 2.62
CA PHE A 16 -18.14 -1.15 3.96
C PHE A 16 -17.34 -0.38 5.03
N LEU A 17 -16.05 -0.18 4.79
CA LEU A 17 -15.16 0.53 5.72
C LEU A 17 -15.58 1.99 5.92
N THR A 18 -16.02 2.67 4.86
CA THR A 18 -16.53 4.05 4.91
C THR A 18 -17.76 4.16 5.83
N LYS A 19 -18.57 3.10 5.93
CA LYS A 19 -19.77 3.08 6.76
C LYS A 19 -19.49 2.72 8.23
N TYR A 20 -18.52 1.86 8.48
CA TYR A 20 -18.39 1.18 9.77
C TYR A 20 -17.03 1.35 10.47
N ALA A 21 -16.00 1.87 9.79
CA ALA A 21 -14.69 2.09 10.36
C ALA A 21 -14.43 3.60 10.57
N GLU A 22 -13.62 3.92 11.58
CA GLU A 22 -13.29 5.31 11.94
C GLU A 22 -11.97 5.76 11.30
N LYS A 23 -10.97 4.87 11.22
CA LYS A 23 -9.63 5.20 10.74
C LYS A 23 -9.19 4.24 9.64
N VAL A 24 -9.28 4.72 8.40
CA VAL A 24 -8.95 3.97 7.19
C VAL A 24 -8.01 4.81 6.34
N GLU A 25 -6.86 4.26 6.00
CA GLU A 25 -5.95 4.83 5.01
C GLU A 25 -6.17 4.15 3.67
N VAL A 26 -6.42 4.94 2.62
CA VAL A 26 -6.69 4.43 1.28
C VAL A 26 -5.54 4.85 0.37
N VAL A 27 -4.93 3.86 -0.30
CA VAL A 27 -3.92 4.09 -1.33
C VAL A 27 -4.49 3.64 -2.66
N ASP A 28 -4.90 4.57 -3.52
CA ASP A 28 -5.50 4.27 -4.82
C ASP A 28 -4.49 4.42 -5.96
N ALA A 29 -4.24 3.32 -6.67
CA ALA A 29 -3.31 3.31 -7.81
C ALA A 29 -3.74 4.28 -8.92
N LYS A 30 -5.04 4.47 -9.10
CA LYS A 30 -5.59 5.37 -10.12
C LYS A 30 -5.27 6.83 -9.80
N GLU A 31 -5.39 7.23 -8.54
CA GLU A 31 -5.04 8.58 -8.06
C GLU A 31 -3.53 8.82 -8.11
N LEU A 32 -2.75 7.75 -7.98
CA LEU A 32 -1.29 7.76 -8.05
C LEU A 32 -0.74 7.63 -9.49
N GLY A 33 -1.61 7.78 -10.51
CA GLY A 33 -1.18 7.92 -11.90
C GLY A 33 -0.85 6.61 -12.61
N ILE A 34 -1.24 5.43 -12.08
CA ILE A 34 -0.99 4.16 -12.77
C ILE A 34 -1.63 4.08 -14.17
N GLY A 35 -2.68 4.89 -14.40
CA GLY A 35 -3.44 4.95 -15.65
C GLY A 35 -2.64 5.44 -16.87
N VAL A 36 -1.38 5.87 -16.71
CA VAL A 36 -0.47 6.13 -17.84
C VAL A 36 -0.10 4.85 -18.60
N LEU A 37 -0.26 3.68 -17.98
CA LEU A 37 0.03 2.39 -18.59
C LEU A 37 -1.15 1.90 -19.45
N PRO A 38 -0.90 1.12 -20.52
CA PRO A 38 -1.95 0.55 -21.34
C PRO A 38 -2.93 -0.31 -20.52
N PRO A 39 -4.25 -0.27 -20.82
CA PRO A 39 -5.25 -1.07 -20.09
C PRO A 39 -4.99 -2.58 -20.11
N SER A 40 -4.31 -3.09 -21.12
CA SER A 40 -3.95 -4.51 -21.25
C SER A 40 -2.94 -5.00 -20.22
N VAL A 41 -2.19 -4.08 -19.59
CA VAL A 41 -1.10 -4.44 -18.65
C VAL A 41 -1.17 -3.71 -17.31
N VAL A 42 -1.93 -2.61 -17.21
CA VAL A 42 -1.97 -1.72 -16.03
C VAL A 42 -2.15 -2.47 -14.72
N GLU A 43 -2.99 -3.51 -14.69
CA GLU A 43 -3.32 -4.22 -13.46
C GLU A 43 -2.11 -4.96 -12.85
N PHE A 44 -1.18 -5.41 -13.69
CA PHE A 44 0.00 -6.16 -13.25
C PHE A 44 1.06 -5.27 -12.60
N PHE A 45 0.93 -3.95 -12.75
CA PHE A 45 1.85 -2.98 -12.17
C PHE A 45 1.37 -2.40 -10.84
N ASN A 46 0.13 -2.71 -10.39
CA ASN A 46 -0.35 -2.29 -9.07
C ASN A 46 0.63 -2.65 -7.94
N PRO A 47 1.16 -3.90 -7.85
CA PRO A 47 2.06 -4.27 -6.75
C PRO A 47 3.37 -3.47 -6.76
N VAL A 48 3.90 -3.13 -7.94
CA VAL A 48 5.14 -2.35 -8.10
C VAL A 48 4.93 -0.91 -7.63
N LEU A 49 3.82 -0.29 -8.04
CA LEU A 49 3.46 1.05 -7.59
C LEU A 49 3.23 1.08 -6.07
N PHE A 50 2.44 0.13 -5.55
CA PHE A 50 2.18 0.07 -4.11
C PHE A 50 3.43 -0.17 -3.29
N TYR A 51 4.36 -1.02 -3.74
CA TYR A 51 5.62 -1.21 -3.02
C TYR A 51 6.38 0.12 -2.85
N SER A 52 6.45 0.92 -3.91
CA SER A 52 7.14 2.21 -3.90
C SER A 52 6.48 3.18 -2.92
N ILE A 53 5.15 3.31 -2.96
CA ILE A 53 4.39 4.18 -2.05
C ILE A 53 4.48 3.71 -0.60
N MET A 54 4.44 2.40 -0.36
CA MET A 54 4.59 1.83 0.98
C MET A 54 5.99 2.05 1.56
N CYS A 55 7.02 2.16 0.71
CA CYS A 55 8.36 2.53 1.17
C CYS A 55 8.43 3.97 1.70
N GLU A 56 7.79 4.92 1.02
CA GLU A 56 7.70 6.31 1.49
C GLU A 56 6.86 6.39 2.77
N TYR A 57 5.70 5.72 2.78
CA TYR A 57 4.81 5.72 3.94
C TYR A 57 5.47 5.13 5.18
N ARG A 58 6.15 3.98 5.06
CA ARG A 58 6.84 3.35 6.20
C ARG A 58 8.02 4.20 6.68
N SER A 59 8.70 4.93 5.79
CA SER A 59 9.81 5.82 6.16
C SER A 59 9.30 6.98 7.02
N ALA A 60 8.26 7.68 6.56
CA ALA A 60 7.65 8.76 7.33
C ALA A 60 7.11 8.27 8.69
N LEU A 61 6.52 7.06 8.73
CA LEU A 61 6.05 6.49 9.99
C LEU A 61 7.21 6.13 10.93
N ALA A 62 8.33 5.64 10.41
CA ALA A 62 9.53 5.35 11.20
C ALA A 62 10.08 6.62 11.87
N ASP A 63 10.10 7.73 11.13
CA ASP A 63 10.52 9.04 11.65
C ASP A 63 9.61 9.53 12.76
N ILE A 64 8.28 9.51 12.55
CA ILE A 64 7.30 9.93 13.58
C ILE A 64 7.44 9.09 14.85
N ARG A 65 7.66 7.78 14.69
CA ARG A 65 7.75 6.84 15.82
C ARG A 65 9.15 6.71 16.43
N GLN A 66 10.14 7.41 15.88
CA GLN A 66 11.55 7.30 16.28
C GLN A 66 12.02 5.84 16.34
N HIS A 67 11.60 5.05 15.34
CA HIS A 67 11.89 3.63 15.27
C HIS A 67 12.48 3.28 13.89
N PRO A 68 13.83 3.32 13.75
CA PRO A 68 14.49 3.11 12.46
C PRO A 68 14.09 1.79 11.79
N LEU A 69 13.96 1.80 10.47
CA LEU A 69 13.54 0.64 9.67
C LEU A 69 14.49 -0.56 9.78
N ASP A 70 15.74 -0.33 10.18
CA ASP A 70 16.75 -1.38 10.37
C ASP A 70 16.79 -1.92 11.80
N THR A 71 15.97 -1.39 12.71
CA THR A 71 15.90 -1.86 14.10
C THR A 71 15.47 -3.32 14.16
N ARG A 72 16.34 -4.20 14.67
CA ARG A 72 16.06 -5.62 14.91
C ARG A 72 16.43 -5.97 16.34
N ARG A 73 15.71 -6.93 16.92
CA ARG A 73 16.04 -7.55 18.22
C ARG A 73 16.47 -9.02 18.10
N TYR A 74 16.21 -9.66 16.96
CA TYR A 74 16.50 -11.09 16.74
C TYR A 74 17.08 -11.36 15.35
N MET A 75 16.38 -10.98 14.28
CA MET A 75 16.79 -11.23 12.89
C MET A 75 18.18 -10.65 12.62
N GLY A 76 19.15 -11.51 12.31
CA GLY A 76 20.54 -11.13 12.09
C GLY A 76 21.38 -10.88 13.35
N LEU A 77 20.84 -11.12 14.55
CA LEU A 77 21.52 -10.87 15.83
C LEU A 77 21.65 -12.12 16.72
N VAL A 78 20.71 -13.07 16.62
CA VAL A 78 20.73 -14.32 17.40
C VAL A 78 20.52 -15.51 16.48
N GLU A 79 21.02 -16.69 16.88
CA GLU A 79 20.71 -17.95 16.20
C GLU A 79 19.27 -18.38 16.46
N TYR A 80 18.65 -18.99 15.44
CA TYR A 80 17.29 -19.51 15.47
C TYR A 80 17.12 -20.66 14.48
#